data_AF-A0A388RYB6-F1
#
_entry.id   AF-A0A388RYB6-F1
#
_cell.length_a   1.000
_cell.length_b   1.000
_cell.length_c   1.000
_cell.angle_alpha   90.00
_cell.angle_beta   90.00
_cell.angle_gamma   90.00
#
_symmetry.space_group_name_H-M   'P 1'
#
loop_
_entity.id
_entity.type
_entity.pdbx_description
1 polymer ?
#
loop_
_entity_poly.entity_id
_entity_poly.type
_entity_poly.pdbx_seq_one_letter_code
_entity_poly.pdbx_strand_id
1 'polypeptide(L)'
;METKIQNSIFDLSSCSRPNVMNSPSAHLIQRCSPTPFVAGWLWIYSLAVDNAMTIRELMRLLAAGDTNAAGTVIDTSIDVARLARLTDTDYGLAKLSFAELFGFGANQTTEIFHCPGCLMQLYESSLNALRIMERCPIHDEPYIRCKACARSFSLSRNDIIPRYLNCCTTGISIDLLDHRHRIQPDFENEMSSINRSLVEWLVRLHGAHSHHGLLSALFSNKSNARRPDPIFPWILGAATAIEPSPPRILFPSQPSLCRIIERSLSDINDAFDDRMIYRIVRRWITHTYSRRHRQCLAELLRLAQHEREAIEISNCCPFALALLSWRAAREGCTIDALNMKAPPSDISLPYWIKKDTPAQAKLISLMIDFIRLWKLTLDHISATLPFKIQTNHSETRVMAKYINDQNAIIGLLPVTEVIRDRTTNICVTRSTSARPSVNSNESYNRHGWNHVADGVTSFTVSNFSEKYRASYDYILA
;
A
#
# COMPACT_ATOMS: atom_id res chain seq x y z
N MET A 1 47.88 40.69 5.12
CA MET A 1 46.41 40.62 4.96
C MET A 1 46.06 39.17 4.70
N GLU A 2 45.49 38.51 5.70
CA GLU A 2 44.74 37.23 5.66
C GLU A 2 44.71 36.71 7.10
N THR A 3 43.55 36.87 7.74
CA THR A 3 43.44 36.75 9.21
C THR A 3 42.95 35.36 9.58
N LYS A 4 43.73 34.63 10.38
CA LYS A 4 43.29 33.37 10.99
C LYS A 4 42.07 33.62 11.88
N ILE A 5 40.90 33.12 11.47
CA ILE A 5 39.76 32.97 12.37
C ILE A 5 40.02 31.72 13.22
N GLN A 6 40.32 31.93 14.51
CA GLN A 6 40.47 30.83 15.47
C GLN A 6 39.09 30.32 15.90
N ASN A 7 38.96 28.99 15.99
CA ASN A 7 37.82 28.32 16.58
C ASN A 7 37.80 28.56 18.09
N SER A 8 36.99 29.51 18.57
CA SER A 8 36.59 29.57 19.98
C SER A 8 35.40 28.63 20.21
N ILE A 9 35.68 27.32 20.21
CA ILE A 9 34.73 26.33 20.73
C ILE A 9 34.65 26.51 22.24
N PHE A 10 33.45 26.74 22.77
CA PHE A 10 33.20 26.78 24.21
C PHE A 10 33.56 25.41 24.82
N ASP A 11 34.52 25.40 25.73
CA ASP A 11 34.90 24.20 26.47
C ASP A 11 33.87 23.90 27.57
N LEU A 12 32.76 23.29 27.16
CA LEU A 12 31.67 22.85 28.03
C LEU A 12 32.00 21.56 28.82
N SER A 13 33.23 21.02 28.72
CA SER A 13 33.60 19.74 29.34
C SER A 13 33.76 19.79 30.87
N SER A 14 33.86 20.99 31.45
CA SER A 14 34.21 21.22 32.86
C SER A 14 33.02 21.41 33.82
N CYS A 15 31.79 21.49 33.30
CA CYS A 15 30.58 21.62 34.14
C CYS A 15 30.09 20.24 34.63
N SER A 16 30.44 19.87 35.87
CA SER A 16 29.90 18.69 36.55
C SER A 16 28.38 18.79 36.70
N ARG A 17 27.64 18.06 35.87
CA ARG A 17 26.16 18.07 35.88
C ARG A 17 25.62 17.50 37.20
N PRO A 18 24.81 18.25 37.97
CA PRO A 18 24.15 17.71 39.15
C PRO A 18 23.13 16.62 38.76
N ASN A 19 22.95 15.63 39.64
CA ASN A 19 22.13 14.45 39.37
C ASN A 19 20.62 14.73 39.58
N VAL A 20 20.05 15.61 38.74
CA VAL A 20 18.71 16.21 38.90
C VAL A 20 17.56 15.29 38.43
N MET A 21 17.85 14.19 37.73
CA MET A 21 16.88 13.49 36.87
C MET A 21 15.61 12.92 37.55
N ASN A 22 15.60 12.76 38.88
CA ASN A 22 14.48 12.18 39.62
C ASN A 22 13.78 13.15 40.59
N SER A 23 14.07 14.46 40.56
CA SER A 23 13.31 15.41 41.39
C SER A 23 11.89 15.58 40.86
N PRO A 24 10.83 15.56 41.72
CA PRO A 24 9.47 15.94 41.31
C PRO A 24 9.34 17.41 40.89
N SER A 25 10.36 18.23 41.17
CA SER A 25 10.48 19.63 40.74
C SER A 25 11.40 19.83 39.52
N ALA A 26 11.66 18.78 38.74
CA ALA A 26 12.38 18.90 37.47
C ALA A 26 11.47 19.60 36.44
N HIS A 27 11.98 20.65 35.80
CA HIS A 27 11.34 21.34 34.69
C HIS A 27 12.30 21.39 33.50
N LEU A 28 11.78 21.24 32.30
CA LEU A 28 12.51 21.46 31.06
C LEU A 28 12.30 22.92 30.63
N ILE A 29 13.40 23.61 30.36
CA ILE A 29 13.37 24.93 29.72
C ILE A 29 12.77 24.75 28.33
N GLN A 30 11.68 25.46 28.06
CA GLN A 30 11.04 25.52 26.75
C GLN A 30 10.82 26.99 26.43
N ARG A 31 11.56 27.54 25.46
CA ARG A 31 11.55 28.99 25.21
C ARG A 31 10.29 29.50 24.52
N CYS A 32 9.52 28.63 23.86
CA CYS A 32 8.23 28.92 23.23
C CYS A 32 7.32 27.69 23.36
N SER A 33 6.03 27.90 23.61
CA SER A 33 5.01 26.84 23.51
C SER A 33 5.11 26.13 22.14
N PRO A 34 4.94 24.79 22.06
CA PRO A 34 4.90 24.11 20.77
C PRO A 34 3.71 24.62 19.96
N THR A 35 3.95 24.93 18.68
CA THR A 35 2.89 25.21 17.71
C THR A 35 2.02 23.97 17.50
N PRO A 36 0.69 24.10 17.37
CA PRO A 36 -0.20 22.96 17.13
C PRO A 36 0.27 22.06 15.97
N PHE A 37 0.20 20.76 16.22
CA PHE A 37 0.64 19.71 15.29
C PHE A 37 2.13 19.74 14.90
N VAL A 38 3.01 20.47 15.61
CA VAL A 38 4.46 20.35 15.36
C VAL A 38 4.91 18.91 15.59
N ALA A 39 5.66 18.32 14.66
CA ALA A 39 6.07 16.92 14.74
C ALA A 39 6.87 16.65 16.03
N GLY A 40 6.49 15.62 16.78
CA GLY A 40 7.09 15.30 18.09
C GLY A 40 8.61 15.15 18.01
N TRP A 41 9.14 14.58 16.92
CA TRP A 41 10.58 14.48 16.70
C TRP A 41 11.29 15.85 16.73
N LEU A 42 10.69 16.87 16.11
CA LEU A 42 11.27 18.21 16.00
C LEU A 42 11.21 18.93 17.35
N TRP A 43 10.07 18.83 18.05
CA TRP A 43 9.88 19.39 19.39
C TRP A 43 10.87 18.79 20.42
N ILE A 44 11.06 17.47 20.38
CA ILE A 44 12.04 16.76 21.24
C ILE A 44 13.48 17.22 20.97
N TYR A 45 13.83 17.49 19.71
CA TYR A 45 15.16 18.02 19.35
C TYR A 45 15.34 19.46 19.88
N SER A 46 14.35 20.33 19.69
CA SER A 46 14.38 21.69 20.24
C SER A 46 14.50 21.70 21.77
N LEU A 47 13.75 20.85 22.49
CA LEU A 47 13.83 20.73 23.95
C LEU A 47 15.21 20.27 24.42
N ALA A 48 15.78 19.25 23.79
CA ALA A 48 17.10 18.77 24.17
C ALA A 48 18.19 19.83 23.88
N VAL A 49 18.07 20.62 22.81
CA VAL A 49 18.95 21.75 22.54
C VAL A 49 18.76 22.90 23.55
N ASP A 50 17.53 23.29 23.87
CA ASP A 50 17.20 24.33 24.86
C ASP A 50 17.74 24.01 26.28
N ASN A 51 17.80 22.73 26.62
CA ASN A 51 18.28 22.23 27.93
C ASN A 51 19.74 21.74 27.89
N ALA A 52 20.44 21.88 26.76
CA ALA A 52 21.80 21.35 26.53
C ALA A 52 21.96 19.84 26.85
N MET A 53 20.92 19.04 26.60
CA MET A 53 20.86 17.61 26.86
C MET A 53 21.11 16.78 25.59
N THR A 54 21.57 15.54 25.77
CA THR A 54 21.52 14.53 24.70
C THR A 54 20.10 13.99 24.55
N ILE A 55 19.75 13.47 23.36
CA ILE A 55 18.45 12.82 23.14
C ILE A 55 18.20 11.70 24.17
N ARG A 56 19.21 10.91 24.56
CA ARG A 56 19.00 9.84 25.54
C ARG A 56 18.72 10.36 26.94
N GLU A 57 19.37 11.42 27.40
CA GLU A 57 19.05 12.01 28.70
C GLU A 57 17.61 12.50 28.72
N LEU A 58 17.17 13.22 27.68
CA LEU A 58 15.77 13.65 27.56
C LEU A 58 14.81 12.45 27.46
N MET A 59 15.09 11.45 26.63
CA MET A 59 14.25 10.26 26.50
C MET A 59 14.16 9.43 27.79
N ARG A 60 15.20 9.42 28.65
CA ARG A 60 15.12 8.82 29.99
C ARG A 60 14.19 9.60 30.92
N LEU A 61 14.20 10.93 30.86
CA LEU A 61 13.25 11.77 31.59
C LEU A 61 11.81 11.58 31.10
N LEU A 62 11.62 11.27 29.81
CA LEU A 62 10.31 11.12 29.17
C LEU A 62 9.79 9.67 29.11
N ALA A 63 10.57 8.68 29.51
CA ALA A 63 10.16 7.28 29.44
C ALA A 63 8.98 6.99 30.39
N ALA A 64 8.03 6.18 29.89
CA ALA A 64 6.84 5.73 30.64
C ALA A 64 7.11 4.61 31.67
N GLY A 65 8.38 4.30 31.97
CA GLY A 65 8.79 3.27 32.94
C GLY A 65 10.27 2.86 32.78
N ASP A 66 10.68 1.80 33.48
CA ASP A 66 12.03 1.18 33.40
C ASP A 66 12.28 0.46 32.07
N THR A 67 12.18 1.19 30.97
CA THR A 67 12.35 0.64 29.62
C THR A 67 13.82 0.59 29.23
N ASN A 68 14.50 -0.49 29.61
CA ASN A 68 15.78 -0.94 29.01
C ASN A 68 15.63 -1.39 27.53
N ALA A 69 14.50 -1.07 26.88
CA ALA A 69 14.20 -1.42 25.50
C ALA A 69 15.02 -0.54 24.55
N ALA A 70 16.09 -1.11 23.98
CA ALA A 70 16.93 -0.47 22.96
C ALA A 70 16.25 -0.28 21.57
N GLY A 71 14.92 -0.12 21.53
CA GLY A 71 14.14 0.09 20.31
C GLY A 71 14.24 1.52 19.79
N THR A 72 14.31 1.68 18.47
CA THR A 72 14.51 2.96 17.74
C THR A 72 13.29 3.88 17.70
N VAL A 73 12.18 3.52 18.35
CA VAL A 73 10.88 4.18 18.19
C VAL A 73 10.65 5.16 19.33
N ILE A 74 10.88 6.44 19.05
CA ILE A 74 10.73 7.51 20.05
C ILE A 74 9.25 7.72 20.40
N ASP A 75 8.38 7.77 19.40
CA ASP A 75 6.94 8.07 19.53
C ASP A 75 6.21 7.16 20.52
N THR A 76 6.28 5.82 20.38
CA THR A 76 5.63 4.88 21.32
C THR A 76 6.32 4.75 22.68
N SER A 77 7.39 5.51 22.96
CA SER A 77 8.17 5.42 24.22
C SER A 77 8.11 6.68 25.08
N ILE A 78 7.54 7.78 24.57
CA ILE A 78 7.35 9.03 25.32
C ILE A 78 6.05 8.97 26.13
N ASP A 79 6.15 9.18 27.44
CA ASP A 79 5.02 9.61 28.26
C ASP A 79 4.71 11.08 27.94
N VAL A 80 3.75 11.30 27.03
CA VAL A 80 3.32 12.64 26.63
C VAL A 80 2.68 13.42 27.78
N ALA A 81 2.11 12.74 28.80
CA ALA A 81 1.62 13.43 29.99
C ALA A 81 2.77 13.91 30.87
N ARG A 82 3.88 13.17 30.95
CA ARG A 82 5.11 13.62 31.61
C ARG A 82 5.81 14.73 30.81
N LEU A 83 5.87 14.63 29.49
CA LEU A 83 6.36 15.71 28.62
C LEU A 83 5.63 17.02 28.91
N ALA A 84 4.29 17.01 28.82
CA ALA A 84 3.42 18.14 29.11
C ALA A 84 3.70 18.78 30.49
N ARG A 85 3.80 17.97 31.56
CA ARG A 85 4.14 18.45 32.91
C ARG A 85 5.55 19.06 33.01
N LEU A 86 6.55 18.43 32.38
CA LEU A 86 7.94 18.91 32.46
C LEU A 86 8.13 20.24 31.72
N THR A 87 7.37 20.48 30.64
CA THR A 87 7.46 21.70 29.82
C THR A 87 6.43 22.78 30.16
N ASP A 88 5.56 22.55 31.15
CA ASP A 88 4.37 23.38 31.45
C ASP A 88 3.48 23.65 30.22
N THR A 89 3.30 22.62 29.40
CA THR A 89 2.47 22.67 28.18
C THR A 89 1.13 21.96 28.45
N ASP A 90 0.02 22.47 27.90
CA ASP A 90 -1.25 21.75 27.92
C ASP A 90 -1.13 20.34 27.31
N TYR A 91 -1.74 19.34 27.97
CA TYR A 91 -1.69 17.95 27.53
C TYR A 91 -2.44 17.71 26.21
N GLY A 92 -3.52 18.46 25.95
CA GLY A 92 -4.24 18.44 24.68
C GLY A 92 -3.37 18.94 23.52
N LEU A 93 -2.68 20.05 23.71
CA LEU A 93 -1.71 20.61 22.77
C LEU A 93 -0.51 19.66 22.56
N ALA A 94 0.09 19.16 23.63
CA ALA A 94 1.21 18.22 23.57
C ALA A 94 0.87 16.94 22.78
N LYS A 95 -0.37 16.44 22.90
CA LYS A 95 -0.87 15.31 22.11
C LYS A 95 -0.87 15.55 20.60
N LEU A 96 -1.07 16.79 20.13
CA LEU A 96 -1.15 17.08 18.69
C LEU A 96 0.17 16.78 17.96
N SER A 97 1.29 16.75 18.68
CA SER A 97 2.61 16.47 18.13
C SER A 97 2.86 15.00 17.77
N PHE A 98 2.03 14.07 18.24
CA PHE A 98 2.27 12.63 18.18
C PHE A 98 1.16 11.93 17.38
N ALA A 99 1.45 11.59 16.12
CA ALA A 99 0.43 11.21 15.15
C ALA A 99 -0.27 9.88 15.47
N GLU A 100 0.42 8.96 16.15
CA GLU A 100 -0.14 7.70 16.65
C GLU A 100 -1.20 7.90 17.74
N LEU A 101 -1.16 9.00 18.48
CA LEU A 101 -2.14 9.28 19.54
C LEU A 101 -3.52 9.67 18.99
N PHE A 102 -3.63 9.96 17.70
CA PHE A 102 -4.91 10.09 17.01
C PHE A 102 -5.54 8.73 16.63
N GLY A 103 -4.89 7.60 16.97
CA GLY A 103 -5.38 6.26 16.63
C GLY A 103 -5.09 5.82 15.19
N PHE A 104 -4.24 6.55 14.47
CA PHE A 104 -3.81 6.21 13.11
C PHE A 104 -2.56 5.33 13.12
N GLY A 105 -2.43 4.49 12.10
CA GLY A 105 -1.27 3.64 11.90
C GLY A 105 -0.02 4.44 11.57
N ALA A 106 0.66 4.97 12.58
CA ALA A 106 1.98 5.58 12.43
C ALA A 106 2.95 4.49 11.98
N ASN A 107 3.17 4.42 10.67
CA ASN A 107 4.20 3.56 10.10
C ASN A 107 5.53 3.99 10.71
N GLN A 108 6.27 3.07 11.32
CA GLN A 108 7.65 3.32 11.77
C GLN A 108 8.51 3.57 10.53
N THR A 109 8.65 4.82 10.12
CA THR A 109 9.29 5.16 8.85
C THR A 109 10.80 5.22 9.01
N THR A 110 11.50 4.61 8.06
CA THR A 110 12.94 4.84 7.84
C THR A 110 13.21 6.16 7.10
N GLU A 111 12.20 7.03 6.99
CA GLU A 111 12.14 8.22 6.11
C GLU A 111 11.26 9.30 6.77
N ILE A 112 11.76 10.52 6.91
CA ILE A 112 10.94 11.69 7.29
C ILE A 112 10.48 12.41 6.01
N PHE A 113 9.28 13.00 6.05
CA PHE A 113 8.62 13.67 4.93
C PHE A 113 8.57 15.18 5.17
N HIS A 114 9.49 15.91 4.52
CA HIS A 114 9.63 17.36 4.68
C HIS A 114 8.91 18.12 3.56
N CYS A 115 8.27 19.23 3.90
CA CYS A 115 7.94 20.29 2.92
C CYS A 115 9.01 21.39 3.06
N PRO A 116 9.74 21.76 2.00
CA PRO A 116 10.73 22.84 2.04
C PRO A 116 10.19 24.14 2.65
N GLY A 117 9.03 24.62 2.19
CA GLY A 117 8.39 25.82 2.72
C GLY A 117 8.13 25.75 4.23
N CYS A 118 7.58 24.64 4.73
CA CYS A 118 7.35 24.46 6.17
C CYS A 118 8.66 24.42 6.96
N LEU A 119 9.65 23.70 6.44
CA LEU A 119 10.93 23.48 7.12
C LEU A 119 11.74 24.77 7.24
N MET A 120 11.64 25.68 6.26
CA MET A 120 12.20 27.04 6.35
C MET A 120 11.53 27.91 7.42
N GLN A 121 10.26 27.62 7.79
CA GLN A 121 9.55 28.25 8.90
C GLN A 121 9.79 27.53 10.24
N LEU A 122 10.81 26.66 10.32
CA LEU A 122 11.11 25.79 11.48
C LEU A 122 9.92 24.88 11.89
N TYR A 123 9.05 24.52 10.95
CA TYR A 123 7.85 23.74 11.22
C TYR A 123 7.81 22.44 10.40
N GLU A 124 7.34 21.36 11.04
CA GLU A 124 6.90 20.14 10.36
C GLU A 124 5.61 19.63 11.02
N SER A 125 4.63 19.16 10.23
CA SER A 125 3.39 18.61 10.80
C SER A 125 3.59 17.16 11.23
N SER A 126 3.11 16.81 12.42
CA SER A 126 3.00 15.43 12.91
C SER A 126 2.25 14.54 11.90
N LEU A 127 1.25 15.10 11.20
CA LEU A 127 0.43 14.38 10.21
C LEU A 127 1.22 13.97 8.95
N ASN A 128 2.42 14.53 8.72
CA ASN A 128 3.30 14.08 7.64
C ASN A 128 3.72 12.60 7.81
N ALA A 129 3.80 12.11 9.06
CA ALA A 129 4.11 10.72 9.39
C ALA A 129 3.06 9.72 8.86
N LEU A 130 1.81 10.18 8.63
CA LEU A 130 0.73 9.34 8.11
C LEU A 130 0.91 8.97 6.64
N ARG A 131 1.74 9.71 5.88
CA ARG A 131 2.05 9.47 4.45
C ARG A 131 0.83 9.46 3.51
N ILE A 132 -0.29 10.04 3.96
CA ILE A 132 -1.53 10.18 3.18
C ILE A 132 -1.48 11.32 2.17
N MET A 133 -0.59 12.29 2.34
CA MET A 133 -0.42 13.46 1.46
C MET A 133 0.82 13.29 0.57
N GLU A 134 0.71 13.64 -0.71
CA GLU A 134 1.88 13.74 -1.62
C GLU A 134 2.42 15.17 -1.76
N ARG A 135 1.57 16.17 -1.54
CA ARG A 135 1.89 17.59 -1.56
C ARG A 135 1.49 18.25 -0.24
N CYS A 136 2.25 19.26 0.16
CA CYS A 136 1.97 20.06 1.35
C CYS A 136 0.67 20.87 1.15
N PRO A 137 -0.31 20.79 2.05
CA PRO A 137 -1.59 21.49 1.89
C PRO A 137 -1.50 23.01 2.08
N ILE A 138 -0.36 23.56 2.52
CA ILE A 138 -0.08 25.01 2.55
C ILE A 138 0.58 25.46 1.25
N HIS A 139 1.76 24.92 0.96
CA HIS A 139 2.67 25.43 -0.07
C HIS A 139 2.43 24.82 -1.45
N ASP A 140 1.58 23.79 -1.53
CA ASP A 140 1.41 22.94 -2.71
C ASP A 140 2.74 22.32 -3.22
N GLU A 141 3.72 22.15 -2.33
CA GLU A 141 5.02 21.56 -2.65
C GLU A 141 5.00 20.04 -2.48
N PRO A 142 5.64 19.24 -3.37
CA PRO A 142 5.77 17.81 -3.16
C PRO A 142 6.63 17.50 -1.92
N TYR A 143 6.21 16.53 -1.10
CA TYR A 143 6.99 16.12 0.07
C TYR A 143 8.31 15.45 -0.32
N ILE A 144 9.40 15.93 0.27
CA ILE A 144 10.75 15.40 0.08
C ILE A 144 11.07 14.39 1.17
N ARG A 145 11.49 13.19 0.77
CA ARG A 145 11.78 12.08 1.68
C ARG A 145 13.24 12.07 2.08
N CYS A 146 13.55 12.21 3.37
CA CYS A 146 14.92 12.15 3.86
C CYS A 146 15.18 10.95 4.78
N LYS A 147 16.01 10.01 4.29
CA LYS A 147 16.58 8.90 5.08
C LYS A 147 17.69 9.34 6.02
N ALA A 148 18.32 10.50 5.80
CA ALA A 148 19.32 11.01 6.72
C ALA A 148 18.67 11.57 7.98
N CYS A 149 17.67 12.45 7.86
CA CYS A 149 16.92 12.97 9.01
C CYS A 149 16.34 11.84 9.88
N ALA A 150 15.70 10.83 9.26
CA ALA A 150 15.21 9.64 9.97
C ALA A 150 16.31 8.83 10.69
N ARG A 151 17.51 8.77 10.11
CA ARG A 151 18.66 8.09 10.72
C ARG A 151 19.31 8.92 11.82
N SER A 152 19.41 10.24 11.68
CA SER A 152 19.87 11.13 12.75
C SER A 152 19.01 10.95 13.99
N PHE A 153 17.69 10.94 13.82
CA PHE A 153 16.71 10.63 14.86
C PHE A 153 16.91 9.26 15.52
N SER A 154 17.24 8.24 14.72
CA SER A 154 17.47 6.87 15.21
C SER A 154 18.83 6.69 15.92
N LEU A 155 19.86 7.43 15.50
CA LEU A 155 21.27 7.17 15.84
C LEU A 155 21.85 8.13 16.90
N SER A 156 21.42 9.40 16.98
CA SER A 156 22.05 10.41 17.85
C SER A 156 21.69 10.29 19.35
N ARG A 157 21.56 9.05 19.86
CA ARG A 157 21.26 8.76 21.26
C ARG A 157 22.45 8.99 22.20
N ASN A 158 23.68 9.10 21.70
CA ASN A 158 24.86 9.36 22.54
C ASN A 158 25.31 10.82 22.49
N ASP A 159 25.08 11.51 21.37
CA ASP A 159 25.81 12.74 21.08
C ASP A 159 25.02 13.98 21.49
N ILE A 160 25.74 15.06 21.77
CA ILE A 160 25.15 16.40 21.91
C ILE A 160 24.54 16.77 20.56
N ILE A 161 23.28 17.18 20.58
CA ILE A 161 22.57 17.55 19.35
C ILE A 161 23.26 18.78 18.74
N PRO A 162 23.63 18.76 17.44
CA PRO A 162 24.14 19.95 16.80
C PRO A 162 23.05 21.03 16.77
N ARG A 163 23.43 22.27 17.08
CA ARG A 163 22.57 23.46 16.97
C ARG A 163 21.84 23.52 15.62
N TYR A 164 22.50 23.08 14.55
CA TYR A 164 21.98 23.08 13.19
C TYR A 164 21.56 21.68 12.75
N LEU A 165 20.30 21.51 12.35
CA LEU A 165 19.86 20.33 11.60
C LEU A 165 19.95 20.61 10.11
N ASN A 166 20.79 19.84 9.40
CA ASN A 166 20.97 19.95 7.96
C ASN A 166 20.25 18.79 7.26
N CYS A 167 19.19 19.08 6.51
CA CYS A 167 18.53 18.07 5.69
C CYS A 167 19.33 17.82 4.42
N CYS A 168 19.98 16.66 4.31
CA CYS A 168 20.86 16.34 3.19
C CYS A 168 20.17 16.26 1.82
N THR A 169 18.83 16.21 1.79
CA THR A 169 18.03 16.09 0.56
C THR A 169 17.49 17.43 0.08
N THR A 170 17.21 18.37 0.99
CA THR A 170 16.75 19.74 0.62
C THR A 170 17.87 20.77 0.65
N GLY A 171 18.99 20.49 1.32
CA GLY A 171 20.05 21.46 1.60
C GLY A 171 19.69 22.49 2.68
N ILE A 172 18.47 22.44 3.23
CA ILE A 172 18.01 23.38 4.26
C ILE A 172 18.74 23.11 5.58
N SER A 173 19.24 24.19 6.18
CA SER A 173 19.79 24.23 7.53
C SER A 173 18.81 24.90 8.48
N ILE A 174 18.55 24.26 9.62
CA ILE A 174 17.57 24.66 10.64
C ILE A 174 18.34 24.99 11.91
N ASP A 175 18.33 26.23 12.38
CA ASP A 175 18.91 26.60 13.68
C ASP A 175 17.91 26.31 14.80
N LEU A 176 18.13 25.25 15.57
CA LEU A 176 17.25 24.84 16.67
C LEU A 176 17.24 25.84 17.85
N LEU A 177 18.21 26.77 17.91
CA LEU A 177 18.25 27.85 18.90
C LEU A 177 17.68 29.19 18.39
N ASP A 178 17.29 29.32 17.12
CA ASP A 178 16.83 30.61 16.59
C ASP A 178 15.30 30.81 16.66
N HIS A 179 14.80 30.87 17.90
CA HIS A 179 13.40 31.19 18.21
C HIS A 179 12.97 32.60 17.78
N ARG A 180 13.84 33.41 17.15
CA ARG A 180 13.44 34.68 16.52
C ARG A 180 12.64 34.45 15.25
N HIS A 181 12.76 33.29 14.63
CA HIS A 181 11.77 32.76 13.71
C HIS A 181 10.64 32.09 14.49
N ARG A 182 9.93 32.88 15.31
CA ARG A 182 8.56 32.49 15.67
C ARG A 182 7.82 32.28 14.35
N ILE A 183 7.19 31.12 14.24
CA ILE A 183 6.26 30.85 13.15
C ILE A 183 5.29 32.03 13.08
N GLN A 184 5.15 32.62 11.89
CA GLN A 184 4.31 33.81 11.72
C GLN A 184 2.89 33.46 12.21
N PRO A 185 2.22 34.31 13.02
CA PRO A 185 0.92 33.97 13.60
C PRO A 185 -0.11 33.54 12.55
N ASP A 186 -0.10 34.16 11.37
CA ASP A 186 -0.97 33.81 10.25
C ASP A 186 -0.69 32.40 9.71
N PHE A 187 0.59 31.99 9.63
CA PHE A 187 1.00 30.66 9.23
C PHE A 187 0.66 29.60 10.30
N GLU A 188 0.85 29.92 11.57
CA GLU A 188 0.44 29.06 12.70
C GLU A 188 -1.07 28.85 12.70
N ASN A 189 -1.86 29.91 12.48
CA ASN A 189 -3.30 29.86 12.38
C ASN A 189 -3.75 29.04 11.16
N GLU A 190 -3.17 29.27 9.97
CA GLU A 190 -3.47 28.51 8.76
C GLU A 190 -3.13 27.01 8.95
N MET A 191 -1.98 26.68 9.53
CA MET A 191 -1.62 25.30 9.79
C MET A 191 -2.46 24.62 10.87
N SER A 192 -2.79 25.34 11.93
CA SER A 192 -3.71 24.84 12.95
C SER A 192 -5.08 24.52 12.36
N SER A 193 -5.56 25.33 11.42
CA SER A 193 -6.82 25.14 10.70
C SER A 193 -6.77 23.94 9.74
N ILE A 194 -5.73 23.84 8.90
CA ILE A 194 -5.57 22.77 7.91
C ILE A 194 -5.39 21.40 8.60
N ASN A 195 -4.47 21.30 9.57
CA ASN A 195 -4.23 20.04 10.28
C ASN A 195 -5.45 19.60 11.11
N ARG A 196 -6.17 20.54 11.74
CA ARG A 196 -7.43 20.24 12.44
C ARG A 196 -8.47 19.69 11.49
N SER A 197 -8.67 20.34 10.34
CA SER A 197 -9.59 19.87 9.30
C SER A 197 -9.23 18.45 8.81
N LEU A 198 -7.93 18.14 8.70
CA LEU A 198 -7.45 16.80 8.34
C LEU A 198 -7.73 15.77 9.44
N VAL A 199 -7.47 16.07 10.72
CA VAL A 199 -7.77 15.16 11.83
C VAL A 199 -9.28 14.95 11.98
N GLU A 200 -10.10 15.99 11.87
CA GLU A 200 -11.56 15.87 11.90
C GLU A 200 -12.08 14.98 10.76
N TRP A 201 -11.54 15.12 9.55
CA TRP A 201 -11.85 14.21 8.43
C TRP A 201 -11.44 12.76 8.73
N LEU A 202 -10.23 12.54 9.24
CA LEU A 202 -9.76 11.19 9.59
C LEU A 202 -10.59 10.56 10.74
N VAL A 203 -11.08 11.36 11.69
CA VAL A 203 -11.97 10.90 12.77
C VAL A 203 -13.36 10.52 12.21
N ARG A 204 -13.95 11.34 11.33
CA ARG A 204 -15.24 10.99 10.68
C ARG A 204 -15.10 9.74 9.82
N LEU A 205 -14.00 9.64 9.06
CA LEU A 205 -13.64 8.46 8.27
C LEU A 205 -13.43 7.22 9.16
N HIS A 206 -12.86 7.36 10.35
CA HIS A 206 -12.72 6.27 11.32
C HIS A 206 -14.07 5.83 11.91
N GLY A 207 -14.99 6.76 12.16
CA GLY A 207 -16.37 6.45 12.55
C GLY A 207 -17.11 5.63 11.47
N ALA A 208 -17.01 6.06 10.21
CA ALA A 208 -17.56 5.34 9.05
C ALA A 208 -16.83 4.00 8.76
N HIS A 209 -15.58 3.85 9.20
CA HIS A 209 -14.76 2.67 8.93
C HIS A 209 -15.25 1.39 9.61
N SER A 210 -16.06 1.47 10.67
CA SER A 210 -16.57 0.29 11.40
C SER A 210 -17.22 -0.80 10.51
N HIS A 211 -17.61 -0.47 9.28
CA HIS A 211 -18.17 -1.39 8.27
C HIS A 211 -17.23 -1.70 7.07
N HIS A 212 -16.09 -1.03 6.91
CA HIS A 212 -15.27 -1.06 5.69
C HIS A 212 -13.84 -1.60 5.89
N GLY A 213 -13.66 -2.93 5.85
CA GLY A 213 -12.34 -3.60 5.95
C GLY A 213 -11.27 -3.28 4.88
N LEU A 214 -11.41 -2.19 4.11
CA LEU A 214 -10.33 -1.56 3.35
C LEU A 214 -9.63 -0.45 4.14
N LEU A 215 -10.38 0.44 4.78
CA LEU A 215 -9.79 1.57 5.52
C LEU A 215 -9.10 1.08 6.81
N SER A 216 -9.33 -0.16 7.24
CA SER A 216 -8.59 -0.80 8.33
C SER A 216 -7.08 -0.79 8.10
N ALA A 217 -6.61 -0.68 6.85
CA ALA A 217 -5.20 -0.51 6.53
C ALA A 217 -4.65 0.90 6.84
N LEU A 218 -5.48 1.95 6.91
CA LEU A 218 -5.08 3.28 7.46
C LEU A 218 -4.96 3.24 8.98
N PHE A 219 -5.86 2.50 9.63
CA PHE A 219 -6.02 2.47 11.09
C PHE A 219 -5.26 1.33 11.77
N SER A 220 -4.66 0.41 11.01
CA SER A 220 -3.97 -0.76 11.55
C SER A 220 -2.55 -0.43 11.99
N ASN A 221 -2.35 -0.31 13.31
CA ASN A 221 -1.05 -0.24 13.99
C ASN A 221 -0.13 -1.48 13.83
N LYS A 222 -0.40 -2.39 12.88
CA LYS A 222 0.42 -3.61 12.63
C LYS A 222 1.73 -3.27 11.90
N SER A 223 2.68 -2.74 12.66
CA SER A 223 4.05 -2.36 12.27
C SER A 223 4.91 -3.46 11.62
N ASN A 224 4.49 -4.72 11.67
CA ASN A 224 5.27 -5.88 11.19
C ASN A 224 5.29 -6.08 9.66
N ALA A 225 4.50 -5.33 8.89
CA ALA A 225 4.57 -5.36 7.43
C ALA A 225 5.83 -4.63 6.93
N ARG A 226 6.95 -5.37 6.81
CA ARG A 226 8.17 -4.88 6.16
C ARG A 226 7.84 -4.40 4.74
N ARG A 227 7.87 -3.08 4.55
CA ARG A 227 7.37 -2.27 3.41
C ARG A 227 5.87 -1.94 3.49
N PRO A 228 5.52 -0.69 3.89
CA PRO A 228 4.36 -0.01 3.33
C PRO A 228 4.63 0.27 1.84
N ASP A 229 4.23 -0.68 1.00
CA ASP A 229 4.11 -0.49 -0.46
C ASP A 229 3.16 0.67 -0.77
N PRO A 230 3.14 1.20 -2.02
CA PRO A 230 2.34 2.37 -2.42
C PRO A 230 0.83 2.07 -2.57
N ILE A 231 0.26 1.54 -1.48
CA ILE A 231 -1.12 1.13 -1.25
C ILE A 231 -2.05 2.35 -0.98
N PHE A 232 -1.48 3.52 -0.70
CA PHE A 232 -2.23 4.70 -0.30
C PHE A 232 -3.18 5.31 -1.36
N PRO A 233 -2.83 5.50 -2.65
CA PRO A 233 -3.68 6.27 -3.58
C PRO A 233 -5.12 5.75 -3.72
N TRP A 234 -5.32 4.43 -3.71
CA TRP A 234 -6.65 3.82 -3.84
C TRP A 234 -7.41 3.77 -2.51
N ILE A 235 -6.71 3.58 -1.39
CA ILE A 235 -7.31 3.70 -0.05
C ILE A 235 -7.84 5.12 0.16
N LEU A 236 -7.06 6.12 -0.26
CA LEU A 236 -7.43 7.53 -0.16
C LEU A 236 -8.57 7.87 -1.10
N GLY A 237 -8.58 7.33 -2.33
CA GLY A 237 -9.74 7.44 -3.24
C GLY A 237 -11.02 6.83 -2.67
N ALA A 238 -10.94 5.69 -1.96
CA ALA A 238 -12.08 5.11 -1.26
C ALA A 238 -12.49 5.96 -0.03
N ALA A 239 -11.52 6.49 0.71
CA ALA A 239 -11.77 7.39 1.83
C ALA A 239 -12.50 8.66 1.39
N THR A 240 -12.06 9.31 0.31
CA THR A 240 -12.70 10.53 -0.21
C THR A 240 -14.07 10.28 -0.86
N ALA A 241 -14.37 9.04 -1.24
CA ALA A 241 -15.70 8.65 -1.74
C ALA A 241 -16.69 8.36 -0.59
N ILE A 242 -16.21 7.89 0.56
CA ILE A 242 -17.02 7.66 1.77
C ILE A 242 -17.27 8.97 2.51
N GLU A 243 -16.22 9.79 2.67
CA GLU A 243 -16.26 11.06 3.38
C GLU A 243 -15.46 12.09 2.56
N PRO A 244 -16.10 13.14 2.00
CA PRO A 244 -15.40 14.16 1.22
C PRO A 244 -14.23 14.78 1.97
N SER A 245 -13.07 14.86 1.32
CA SER A 245 -11.88 15.42 1.94
C SER A 245 -11.98 16.93 2.16
N PRO A 246 -11.27 17.48 3.16
CA PRO A 246 -11.14 18.92 3.33
C PRO A 246 -10.58 19.58 2.06
N PRO A 247 -11.02 20.81 1.73
CA PRO A 247 -10.44 21.57 0.65
C PRO A 247 -8.93 21.77 0.87
N ARG A 248 -8.17 21.89 -0.23
CA ARG A 248 -6.70 22.00 -0.29
C ARG A 248 -5.89 20.73 0.02
N ILE A 249 -6.50 19.64 0.52
CA ILE A 249 -5.76 18.39 0.76
C ILE A 249 -5.67 17.59 -0.55
N LEU A 250 -4.55 17.75 -1.25
CA LEU A 250 -4.26 16.98 -2.47
C LEU A 250 -3.64 15.62 -2.12
N PHE A 251 -4.49 14.60 -2.17
CA PHE A 251 -4.04 13.21 -2.19
C PHE A 251 -3.28 12.89 -3.50
N PRO A 252 -2.46 11.83 -3.52
CA PRO A 252 -1.93 11.26 -4.75
C PRO A 252 -2.95 11.29 -5.89
N SER A 253 -2.60 11.94 -7.00
CA SER A 253 -3.51 12.07 -8.14
C SER A 253 -4.00 10.68 -8.55
N GLN A 254 -5.32 10.48 -8.59
CA GLN A 254 -5.89 9.20 -9.03
C GLN A 254 -5.21 8.79 -10.35
N PRO A 255 -4.58 7.60 -10.42
CA PRO A 255 -4.02 7.11 -11.67
C PRO A 255 -5.05 7.26 -12.78
N SER A 256 -4.58 7.69 -13.95
CA SER A 256 -5.34 8.11 -15.14
C SER A 256 -6.25 7.03 -15.76
N LEU A 257 -6.46 5.93 -15.05
CA LEU A 257 -7.26 4.77 -15.40
C LEU A 257 -8.77 5.02 -15.26
N CYS A 258 -9.20 5.94 -14.38
CA CYS A 258 -10.58 6.45 -14.40
C CYS A 258 -10.93 7.01 -15.79
N ARG A 259 -10.01 7.75 -16.45
CA ARG A 259 -10.23 8.29 -17.81
C ARG A 259 -10.30 7.22 -18.91
N ILE A 260 -9.75 6.02 -18.69
CA ILE A 260 -9.85 4.90 -19.65
C ILE A 260 -11.24 4.27 -19.57
N ILE A 261 -11.79 4.17 -18.36
CA ILE A 261 -13.15 3.67 -18.10
C ILE A 261 -14.20 4.72 -18.51
N GLU A 262 -14.02 6.00 -18.14
CA GLU A 262 -14.94 7.10 -18.51
C GLU A 262 -15.07 7.33 -20.03
N ARG A 263 -14.07 6.97 -20.84
CA ARG A 263 -14.12 7.19 -22.30
C ARG A 263 -14.85 6.13 -23.11
N SER A 264 -15.00 4.91 -22.60
CA SER A 264 -15.69 3.83 -23.34
C SER A 264 -17.18 3.78 -23.03
N LEU A 265 -17.66 4.60 -22.11
CA LEU A 265 -18.91 4.40 -21.38
C LEU A 265 -19.64 5.77 -21.20
N SER A 266 -20.59 6.14 -22.09
CA SER A 266 -21.43 7.40 -22.08
C SER A 266 -23.00 7.36 -21.89
N ASP A 267 -23.82 6.42 -22.42
CA ASP A 267 -25.21 6.02 -21.97
C ASP A 267 -25.53 4.47 -21.79
N ILE A 268 -26.03 3.98 -20.62
CA ILE A 268 -26.69 2.65 -20.40
C ILE A 268 -28.09 2.91 -19.82
N ASN A 269 -29.03 2.00 -20.08
CA ASN A 269 -30.35 2.00 -19.45
C ASN A 269 -30.36 1.13 -18.17
N ASP A 270 -31.13 1.47 -17.15
CA ASP A 270 -31.22 0.64 -15.92
C ASP A 270 -31.89 -0.73 -16.13
N ALA A 271 -32.42 -1.01 -17.33
CA ALA A 271 -33.11 -2.24 -17.70
C ALA A 271 -32.20 -3.42 -18.11
N PHE A 272 -30.87 -3.32 -17.98
CA PHE A 272 -29.96 -4.42 -18.34
C PHE A 272 -29.96 -5.52 -17.27
N ASP A 273 -30.26 -6.76 -17.67
CA ASP A 273 -30.14 -7.90 -16.76
C ASP A 273 -28.66 -8.24 -16.43
N ASP A 274 -28.45 -8.85 -15.26
CA ASP A 274 -27.13 -9.27 -14.78
C ASP A 274 -26.36 -10.12 -15.80
N ARG A 275 -27.09 -10.91 -16.60
CA ARG A 275 -26.53 -11.80 -17.62
C ARG A 275 -25.98 -11.01 -18.81
N MET A 276 -26.64 -9.93 -19.22
CA MET A 276 -26.18 -9.06 -20.30
C MET A 276 -24.95 -8.27 -19.89
N ILE A 277 -24.94 -7.70 -18.67
CA ILE A 277 -23.75 -7.01 -18.12
C ILE A 277 -22.56 -7.98 -18.06
N TYR A 278 -22.78 -9.21 -17.57
CA TYR A 278 -21.77 -10.27 -17.57
C TYR A 278 -21.24 -10.60 -18.97
N ARG A 279 -22.14 -10.76 -19.97
CA ARG A 279 -21.76 -11.04 -21.36
C ARG A 279 -20.92 -9.91 -21.97
N ILE A 280 -21.25 -8.65 -21.68
CA ILE A 280 -20.49 -7.47 -22.14
C ILE A 280 -19.07 -7.49 -21.55
N VAL A 281 -18.94 -7.64 -20.23
CA VAL A 281 -17.64 -7.72 -19.54
C VAL A 281 -16.81 -8.91 -20.04
N ARG A 282 -17.43 -10.10 -20.17
CA ARG A 282 -16.78 -11.29 -20.73
C ARG A 282 -16.29 -11.06 -22.17
N ARG A 283 -17.11 -10.45 -23.05
CA ARG A 283 -16.74 -10.12 -24.44
C ARG A 283 -15.55 -9.15 -24.46
N TRP A 284 -15.59 -8.10 -23.64
CA TRP A 284 -14.51 -7.12 -23.53
C TRP A 284 -13.20 -7.74 -23.05
N ILE A 285 -13.20 -8.48 -21.93
CA ILE A 285 -12.01 -9.19 -21.42
C ILE A 285 -11.42 -10.11 -22.50
N THR A 286 -12.30 -10.88 -23.16
CA THR A 286 -11.90 -11.82 -24.22
C THR A 286 -11.29 -11.08 -25.40
N HIS A 287 -11.92 -10.02 -25.90
CA HIS A 287 -11.43 -9.26 -27.05
C HIS A 287 -10.09 -8.56 -26.77
N THR A 288 -9.99 -7.90 -25.61
CA THR A 288 -8.83 -7.08 -25.23
C THR A 288 -7.59 -7.91 -24.91
N TYR A 289 -7.74 -9.05 -24.20
CA TYR A 289 -6.59 -9.78 -23.66
C TYR A 289 -6.41 -11.20 -24.23
N SER A 290 -7.49 -11.92 -24.62
CA SER A 290 -7.35 -13.35 -24.96
C SER A 290 -6.52 -13.63 -26.22
N ARG A 291 -6.40 -12.66 -27.14
CA ARG A 291 -5.70 -12.84 -28.44
C ARG A 291 -4.28 -13.40 -28.26
N ARG A 292 -3.53 -12.92 -27.26
CA ARG A 292 -2.16 -13.39 -26.94
C ARG A 292 -2.11 -14.71 -26.15
N HIS A 293 -3.25 -15.19 -25.65
CA HIS A 293 -3.35 -16.34 -24.74
C HIS A 293 -4.26 -17.46 -25.29
N ARG A 294 -4.63 -17.42 -26.59
CA ARG A 294 -5.53 -18.39 -27.22
C ARG A 294 -5.05 -19.83 -27.11
N GLN A 295 -3.75 -20.07 -27.29
CA GLN A 295 -3.16 -21.40 -27.16
C GLN A 295 -3.24 -21.90 -25.72
N CYS A 296 -2.90 -21.07 -24.73
CA CYS A 296 -2.99 -21.40 -23.31
C CYS A 296 -4.43 -21.70 -22.86
N LEU A 297 -5.41 -20.96 -23.38
CA LEU A 297 -6.83 -21.23 -23.13
C LEU A 297 -7.27 -22.57 -23.75
N ALA A 298 -6.87 -22.84 -24.99
CA ALA A 298 -7.20 -24.09 -25.68
C ALA A 298 -6.57 -25.32 -25.00
N GLU A 299 -5.35 -25.18 -24.48
CA GLU A 299 -4.69 -26.21 -23.68
C GLU A 299 -5.47 -26.53 -22.40
N LEU A 300 -5.72 -25.53 -21.55
CA LEU A 300 -6.43 -25.74 -20.26
C LEU A 300 -7.85 -26.29 -20.41
N LEU A 301 -8.54 -25.98 -21.51
CA LEU A 301 -9.87 -26.49 -21.81
C LEU A 301 -9.88 -27.93 -22.32
N ARG A 302 -8.79 -28.36 -22.98
CA ARG A 302 -8.62 -29.75 -23.44
C ARG A 302 -8.30 -30.72 -22.31
N LEU A 303 -7.77 -30.22 -21.20
CA LEU A 303 -7.51 -31.04 -20.02
C LEU A 303 -8.79 -31.73 -19.53
N ALA A 304 -8.70 -33.03 -19.29
CA ALA A 304 -9.71 -33.81 -18.59
C ALA A 304 -9.84 -33.36 -17.12
N GLN A 305 -10.92 -33.76 -16.44
CA GLN A 305 -11.16 -33.34 -15.05
C GLN A 305 -9.98 -33.68 -14.12
N HIS A 306 -9.49 -34.92 -14.16
CA HIS A 306 -8.39 -35.39 -13.32
C HIS A 306 -7.07 -34.62 -13.57
N GLU A 307 -6.78 -34.27 -14.83
CA GLU A 307 -5.61 -33.46 -15.20
C GLU A 307 -5.68 -32.04 -14.63
N ARG A 308 -6.89 -31.46 -14.51
CA ARG A 308 -7.06 -30.13 -13.93
C ARG A 308 -6.85 -30.10 -12.42
N GLU A 309 -7.17 -31.19 -11.74
CA GLU A 309 -6.90 -31.38 -10.31
C GLU A 309 -5.37 -31.52 -10.04
N ALA A 310 -4.58 -31.74 -11.09
CA ALA A 310 -3.11 -31.81 -11.08
C ALA A 310 -2.44 -30.70 -11.93
N ILE A 311 -3.13 -29.58 -12.15
CA ILE A 311 -2.52 -28.38 -12.73
C ILE A 311 -1.38 -27.88 -11.83
N GLU A 312 -0.18 -27.78 -12.40
CA GLU A 312 0.92 -27.08 -11.73
C GLU A 312 0.75 -25.58 -12.03
N ILE A 313 0.30 -24.81 -11.02
CA ILE A 313 -0.08 -23.40 -11.21
C ILE A 313 1.10 -22.59 -11.77
N SER A 314 2.33 -22.87 -11.30
CA SER A 314 3.62 -22.34 -11.78
C SER A 314 3.82 -22.41 -13.31
N ASN A 315 3.32 -23.47 -13.96
CA ASN A 315 3.45 -23.73 -15.39
C ASN A 315 2.21 -23.26 -16.19
N CYS A 316 1.19 -22.70 -15.54
CA CYS A 316 0.00 -22.19 -16.22
C CYS A 316 0.15 -20.75 -16.70
N CYS A 317 -0.62 -20.37 -17.71
CA CYS A 317 -0.82 -18.97 -18.07
C CYS A 317 -1.70 -18.28 -17.00
N PRO A 318 -1.20 -17.23 -16.30
CA PRO A 318 -1.99 -16.53 -15.28
C PRO A 318 -3.34 -16.00 -15.78
N PHE A 319 -3.37 -15.45 -17.00
CA PHE A 319 -4.61 -14.94 -17.62
C PHE A 319 -5.60 -16.07 -17.94
N ALA A 320 -5.13 -17.16 -18.53
CA ALA A 320 -6.01 -18.24 -18.98
C ALA A 320 -6.66 -18.93 -17.77
N LEU A 321 -5.87 -19.24 -16.74
CA LEU A 321 -6.35 -19.85 -15.50
C LEU A 321 -7.35 -18.92 -14.78
N ALA A 322 -7.06 -17.62 -14.69
CA ALA A 322 -7.97 -16.64 -14.09
C ALA A 322 -9.26 -16.43 -14.91
N LEU A 323 -9.19 -16.38 -16.24
CA LEU A 323 -10.38 -16.23 -17.09
C LEU A 323 -11.31 -17.45 -16.96
N LEU A 324 -10.76 -18.66 -17.00
CA LEU A 324 -11.55 -19.89 -16.85
C LEU A 324 -12.14 -19.99 -15.44
N SER A 325 -11.38 -19.68 -14.40
CA SER A 325 -11.86 -19.68 -13.01
C SER A 325 -12.95 -18.63 -12.76
N TRP A 326 -12.78 -17.41 -13.28
CA TRP A 326 -13.79 -16.35 -13.21
C TRP A 326 -15.06 -16.72 -13.97
N ARG A 327 -14.93 -17.36 -15.14
CA ARG A 327 -16.09 -17.87 -15.89
C ARG A 327 -16.81 -18.99 -15.13
N ALA A 328 -16.10 -20.02 -14.66
CA ALA A 328 -16.68 -21.13 -13.90
C ALA A 328 -17.51 -20.62 -12.70
N ALA A 329 -16.93 -19.71 -11.91
CA ALA A 329 -17.59 -19.10 -10.75
C ALA A 329 -18.81 -18.22 -11.09
N ARG A 330 -18.88 -17.64 -12.29
CA ARG A 330 -19.99 -16.76 -12.73
C ARG A 330 -21.04 -17.46 -13.59
N GLU A 331 -20.68 -18.51 -14.31
CA GLU A 331 -21.57 -19.36 -15.11
C GLU A 331 -22.13 -20.53 -14.28
N GLY A 332 -21.63 -20.75 -13.06
CA GLY A 332 -22.12 -21.78 -12.13
C GLY A 332 -21.78 -23.20 -12.56
N CYS A 333 -20.68 -23.39 -13.28
CA CYS A 333 -20.33 -24.63 -13.96
C CYS A 333 -18.85 -24.99 -13.85
N THR A 334 -18.52 -26.23 -14.17
CA THR A 334 -17.15 -26.74 -14.26
C THR A 334 -16.43 -26.16 -15.49
N ILE A 335 -15.09 -26.23 -15.51
CA ILE A 335 -14.28 -25.69 -16.62
C ILE A 335 -14.52 -26.42 -17.96
N ASP A 336 -14.98 -27.68 -17.91
CA ASP A 336 -15.34 -28.54 -19.06
C ASP A 336 -16.67 -28.14 -19.70
N ALA A 337 -17.63 -27.68 -18.89
CA ALA A 337 -18.86 -27.09 -19.39
C ALA A 337 -18.64 -25.70 -20.04
N LEU A 338 -17.46 -25.07 -19.90
CA LEU A 338 -17.18 -23.75 -20.44
C LEU A 338 -16.97 -23.78 -21.97
N ASN A 339 -18.07 -23.61 -22.69
CA ASN A 339 -18.01 -23.45 -24.13
C ASN A 339 -17.23 -22.17 -24.53
N MET A 340 -16.26 -22.31 -25.43
CA MET A 340 -15.48 -21.21 -26.04
C MET A 340 -15.88 -20.91 -27.48
N LYS A 341 -17.00 -21.47 -27.99
CA LYS A 341 -17.62 -21.04 -29.25
C LYS A 341 -17.68 -19.50 -29.28
N ALA A 342 -17.33 -18.95 -30.44
CA ALA A 342 -17.10 -17.52 -30.60
C ALA A 342 -18.30 -16.71 -30.07
N PRO A 343 -18.07 -15.54 -29.42
CA PRO A 343 -19.17 -14.66 -29.06
C PRO A 343 -19.95 -14.30 -30.34
N PRO A 344 -21.29 -14.23 -30.30
CA PRO A 344 -22.11 -13.96 -31.48
C PRO A 344 -21.61 -12.70 -32.19
N SER A 345 -21.41 -12.80 -33.51
CA SER A 345 -20.61 -11.86 -34.32
C SER A 345 -21.03 -10.40 -34.10
N ASP A 346 -22.34 -10.16 -34.09
CA ASP A 346 -22.92 -8.86 -34.47
C ASP A 346 -23.27 -7.92 -33.32
N ILE A 347 -22.87 -8.24 -32.08
CA ILE A 347 -22.95 -7.25 -30.99
C ILE A 347 -21.73 -6.33 -31.07
N SER A 348 -21.83 -5.27 -31.87
CA SER A 348 -20.90 -4.15 -31.82
C SER A 348 -20.80 -3.59 -30.39
N LEU A 349 -19.57 -3.23 -29.98
CA LEU A 349 -19.26 -2.29 -28.89
C LEU A 349 -20.18 -1.05 -28.92
N PRO A 350 -21.26 -0.86 -28.12
CA PRO A 350 -21.92 0.45 -28.09
C PRO A 350 -20.99 1.45 -27.40
N TYR A 351 -20.78 2.62 -28.02
CA TYR A 351 -19.88 3.68 -27.53
C TYR A 351 -20.47 4.51 -26.37
N TRP A 352 -21.26 3.87 -25.50
CA TRP A 352 -22.19 4.53 -24.56
C TRP A 352 -22.48 3.60 -23.33
N ILE A 353 -22.51 4.12 -22.07
CA ILE A 353 -22.16 3.69 -20.67
C ILE A 353 -22.32 4.82 -19.58
N LYS A 354 -23.50 5.43 -19.31
CA LYS A 354 -23.72 6.69 -18.50
C LYS A 354 -23.11 6.78 -17.07
N LYS A 355 -22.91 8.03 -16.58
CA LYS A 355 -22.58 8.28 -15.16
C LYS A 355 -23.75 7.96 -14.23
N ASP A 356 -23.42 7.21 -13.18
CA ASP A 356 -24.17 6.97 -11.95
C ASP A 356 -25.40 6.04 -12.06
N THR A 357 -25.28 4.94 -12.83
CA THR A 357 -26.28 3.85 -12.89
C THR A 357 -25.85 2.60 -12.09
N PRO A 358 -26.77 1.86 -11.44
CA PRO A 358 -26.47 0.58 -10.78
C PRO A 358 -25.82 -0.46 -11.71
N ALA A 359 -26.18 -0.43 -13.00
CA ALA A 359 -25.56 -1.28 -14.02
C ALA A 359 -24.07 -0.97 -14.25
N GLN A 360 -23.65 0.30 -14.15
CA GLN A 360 -22.24 0.70 -14.18
C GLN A 360 -21.49 0.10 -12.97
N ALA A 361 -22.10 0.11 -11.79
CA ALA A 361 -21.51 -0.46 -10.58
C ALA A 361 -21.29 -1.97 -10.72
N LYS A 362 -22.28 -2.69 -11.28
CA LYS A 362 -22.17 -4.11 -11.56
C LYS A 362 -21.11 -4.44 -12.62
N LEU A 363 -21.03 -3.64 -13.69
CA LEU A 363 -20.02 -3.76 -14.74
C LEU A 363 -18.60 -3.64 -14.16
N ILE A 364 -18.34 -2.59 -13.37
CA ILE A 364 -17.03 -2.35 -12.78
C ILE A 364 -16.71 -3.40 -11.72
N SER A 365 -17.67 -3.84 -10.90
CA SER A 365 -17.48 -4.96 -9.96
C SER A 365 -17.03 -6.23 -10.69
N LEU A 366 -17.66 -6.58 -11.81
CA LEU A 366 -17.29 -7.77 -12.60
C LEU A 366 -15.88 -7.68 -13.21
N MET A 367 -15.48 -6.48 -13.66
CA MET A 367 -14.11 -6.22 -14.14
C MET A 367 -13.08 -6.28 -13.00
N ILE A 368 -13.40 -5.72 -11.84
CA ILE A 368 -12.58 -5.78 -10.62
C ILE A 368 -12.36 -7.24 -10.20
N ASP A 369 -13.42 -8.05 -10.17
CA ASP A 369 -13.33 -9.47 -9.78
C ASP A 369 -12.40 -10.26 -10.70
N PHE A 370 -12.55 -10.10 -12.02
CA PHE A 370 -11.68 -10.75 -13.00
C PHE A 370 -10.22 -10.33 -12.81
N ILE A 371 -9.96 -9.01 -12.71
CA ILE A 371 -8.59 -8.48 -12.64
C ILE A 371 -7.93 -8.81 -11.30
N ARG A 372 -8.70 -8.85 -10.21
CA ARG A 372 -8.24 -9.34 -8.91
C ARG A 372 -7.82 -10.80 -8.99
N LEU A 373 -8.63 -11.66 -9.61
CA LEU A 373 -8.30 -13.07 -9.78
C LEU A 373 -7.05 -13.26 -10.64
N TRP A 374 -6.95 -12.55 -11.76
CA TRP A 374 -5.75 -12.55 -12.62
C TRP A 374 -4.48 -12.13 -11.87
N LYS A 375 -4.57 -11.09 -11.04
CA LYS A 375 -3.45 -10.63 -10.22
C LYS A 375 -3.06 -11.65 -9.15
N LEU A 376 -4.02 -12.24 -8.44
CA LEU A 376 -3.76 -13.29 -7.44
C LEU A 376 -3.07 -14.51 -8.06
N THR A 377 -3.53 -14.96 -9.24
CA THR A 377 -2.89 -16.04 -9.98
C THR A 377 -1.46 -15.66 -10.40
N LEU A 378 -1.24 -14.45 -10.91
CA LEU A 378 0.09 -13.96 -11.31
C LEU A 378 1.06 -13.89 -10.11
N ASP A 379 0.62 -13.40 -8.96
CA ASP A 379 1.44 -13.31 -7.75
C ASP A 379 1.81 -14.69 -7.21
N HIS A 380 0.86 -15.62 -7.16
CA HIS A 380 1.10 -17.00 -6.72
C HIS A 380 2.16 -17.67 -7.61
N ILE A 381 2.00 -17.58 -8.94
CA ILE A 381 2.98 -18.07 -9.91
C ILE A 381 4.35 -17.43 -9.66
N SER A 382 4.39 -16.10 -9.51
CA SER A 382 5.64 -15.35 -9.27
C SER A 382 6.34 -15.71 -7.96
N ALA A 383 5.60 -16.18 -6.95
CA ALA A 383 6.16 -16.67 -5.68
C ALA A 383 6.70 -18.10 -5.78
N THR A 384 6.10 -18.94 -6.64
CA THR A 384 6.51 -20.34 -6.86
C THR A 384 7.66 -20.52 -7.85
N LEU A 385 7.90 -19.57 -8.75
CA LEU A 385 8.95 -19.69 -9.76
C LEU A 385 10.35 -19.49 -9.15
N PRO A 386 11.31 -20.41 -9.37
CA PRO A 386 12.66 -20.31 -8.80
C PRO A 386 13.51 -19.19 -9.41
N PHE A 387 13.10 -18.67 -10.57
CA PHE A 387 13.77 -17.56 -11.25
C PHE A 387 13.04 -16.25 -10.97
N LYS A 388 13.69 -15.33 -10.24
CA LYS A 388 13.21 -13.96 -10.09
C LYS A 388 13.25 -13.27 -11.45
N ILE A 389 12.09 -13.07 -12.07
CA ILE A 389 11.94 -12.22 -13.26
C ILE A 389 12.29 -10.79 -12.84
N GLN A 390 13.52 -10.35 -13.14
CA GLN A 390 13.95 -8.96 -12.96
C GLN A 390 13.23 -8.07 -13.99
N THR A 391 12.04 -7.59 -13.65
CA THR A 391 11.43 -6.48 -14.38
C THR A 391 12.05 -5.17 -13.89
N ASN A 392 12.74 -4.44 -14.77
CA ASN A 392 13.36 -3.12 -14.49
C ASN A 392 12.33 -1.98 -14.19
N HIS A 393 11.07 -2.32 -13.93
CA HIS A 393 10.01 -1.39 -13.58
C HIS A 393 9.61 -1.60 -12.12
N SER A 394 9.90 -0.59 -11.30
CA SER A 394 9.66 -0.53 -9.84
C SER A 394 8.18 -0.35 -9.45
N GLU A 395 7.25 -0.51 -10.40
CA GLU A 395 5.83 -0.18 -10.22
C GLU A 395 4.94 -1.38 -10.50
N THR A 396 4.63 -2.15 -9.46
CA THR A 396 3.52 -3.10 -9.47
C THR A 396 2.54 -2.74 -8.37
N ARG A 397 1.55 -1.89 -8.68
CA ARG A 397 0.56 -1.39 -7.70
C ARG A 397 -0.83 -1.96 -7.97
N VAL A 398 -1.53 -2.40 -6.92
CA VAL A 398 -2.80 -3.13 -7.01
C VAL A 398 -3.63 -2.94 -5.74
N MET A 399 -4.96 -2.77 -5.88
CA MET A 399 -6.06 -3.42 -5.14
C MET A 399 -7.38 -2.69 -5.46
N ALA A 400 -8.52 -3.35 -5.29
CA ALA A 400 -9.85 -2.77 -5.44
C ALA A 400 -10.87 -3.55 -4.60
N LYS A 401 -11.88 -2.87 -4.00
CA LYS A 401 -13.06 -3.54 -3.41
C LYS A 401 -14.25 -2.60 -3.16
N TYR A 402 -15.43 -3.13 -3.51
CA TYR A 402 -16.78 -2.91 -2.95
C TYR A 402 -17.52 -1.56 -3.07
N ILE A 403 -18.84 -1.70 -3.21
CA ILE A 403 -19.85 -0.66 -3.42
C ILE A 403 -20.56 -0.40 -2.07
N ASN A 404 -20.87 0.86 -1.79
CA ASN A 404 -21.84 1.31 -0.79
C ASN A 404 -23.11 1.81 -1.52
N ASP A 405 -24.22 1.98 -0.81
CA ASP A 405 -25.57 2.32 -1.30
C ASP A 405 -25.71 3.71 -1.98
N GLN A 406 -24.59 4.36 -2.33
CA GLN A 406 -24.52 5.73 -2.87
C GLN A 406 -23.98 5.80 -4.33
N ASN A 407 -24.02 4.69 -5.09
CA ASN A 407 -23.77 4.60 -6.54
C ASN A 407 -22.41 5.08 -7.11
N ALA A 408 -21.55 5.76 -6.35
CA ALA A 408 -20.25 6.23 -6.84
C ALA A 408 -19.22 5.09 -6.94
N ILE A 409 -18.61 4.91 -8.13
CA ILE A 409 -17.67 3.80 -8.38
C ILE A 409 -16.28 4.32 -8.75
N ILE A 410 -15.34 4.26 -7.81
CA ILE A 410 -13.93 4.63 -8.03
C ILE A 410 -13.05 3.38 -8.04
N GLY A 411 -13.00 2.72 -9.20
CA GLY A 411 -12.23 1.49 -9.42
C GLY A 411 -10.90 1.74 -10.11
N LEU A 412 -9.82 1.91 -9.34
CA LEU A 412 -8.46 1.89 -9.89
C LEU A 412 -8.02 0.44 -10.15
N LEU A 413 -8.29 -0.05 -11.36
CA LEU A 413 -7.70 -1.30 -11.81
C LEU A 413 -6.16 -1.14 -11.79
N PRO A 414 -5.38 -2.20 -11.51
CA PRO A 414 -3.96 -2.20 -11.87
C PRO A 414 -3.81 -1.80 -13.33
N VAL A 415 -2.69 -1.15 -13.69
CA VAL A 415 -2.36 -0.86 -15.09
C VAL A 415 -2.41 -2.18 -15.83
N THR A 416 -3.49 -2.41 -16.59
CA THR A 416 -3.80 -3.76 -17.09
C THR A 416 -2.72 -4.24 -18.05
N GLU A 417 -1.98 -3.28 -18.62
CA GLU A 417 -0.75 -3.43 -19.38
C GLU A 417 0.37 -4.11 -18.58
N VAL A 418 0.64 -3.73 -17.34
CA VAL A 418 1.70 -4.37 -16.51
C VAL A 418 1.36 -5.83 -16.22
N ILE A 419 0.10 -6.13 -15.91
CA ILE A 419 -0.36 -7.52 -15.69
C ILE A 419 -0.36 -8.30 -17.02
N ARG A 420 -0.86 -7.70 -18.10
CA ARG A 420 -0.85 -8.23 -19.48
C ARG A 420 0.58 -8.59 -19.92
N ASP A 421 1.53 -7.69 -19.72
CA ASP A 421 2.87 -7.82 -20.27
C ASP A 421 3.71 -8.78 -19.41
N ARG A 422 3.57 -8.77 -18.08
CA ARG A 422 4.11 -9.86 -17.23
C ARG A 422 3.54 -11.23 -17.59
N THR A 423 2.22 -11.31 -17.80
CA THR A 423 1.57 -12.57 -18.21
C THR A 423 2.03 -12.99 -19.61
N THR A 424 2.20 -12.06 -20.53
CA THR A 424 2.73 -12.31 -21.89
C THR A 424 4.15 -12.89 -21.78
N ASN A 425 5.02 -12.31 -20.96
CA ASN A 425 6.38 -12.81 -20.75
C ASN A 425 6.40 -14.23 -20.17
N ILE A 426 5.54 -14.54 -19.19
CA ILE A 426 5.39 -15.90 -18.66
C ILE A 426 4.93 -16.87 -19.75
N CYS A 427 3.97 -16.48 -20.60
CA CYS A 427 3.49 -17.33 -21.70
C CYS A 427 4.57 -17.59 -22.76
N VAL A 428 5.36 -16.57 -23.12
CA VAL A 428 6.49 -16.70 -24.05
C VAL A 428 7.54 -17.64 -23.46
N THR A 429 7.97 -17.40 -22.22
CA THR A 429 8.95 -18.24 -21.50
C THR A 429 8.48 -19.69 -21.37
N ARG A 430 7.18 -19.91 -21.12
CA ARG A 430 6.60 -21.25 -21.11
C ARG A 430 6.66 -21.90 -22.48
N SER A 431 6.26 -21.20 -23.54
CA SER A 431 6.27 -21.72 -24.91
C SER A 431 7.67 -22.11 -25.40
N THR A 432 8.73 -21.41 -24.95
CA THR A 432 10.13 -21.78 -25.26
C THR A 432 10.66 -22.91 -24.38
N SER A 433 10.12 -23.11 -23.17
CA SER A 433 10.56 -24.18 -22.26
C SER A 433 9.93 -25.55 -22.50
N ALA A 434 8.90 -25.64 -23.36
CA ALA A 434 8.14 -26.85 -23.67
C ALA A 434 7.54 -27.60 -22.47
N ARG A 435 7.46 -26.99 -21.29
CA ARG A 435 6.87 -27.61 -20.09
C ARG A 435 5.34 -27.70 -20.21
N PRO A 436 4.73 -28.88 -20.00
CA PRO A 436 3.27 -29.01 -19.96
C PRO A 436 2.68 -28.29 -18.74
N SER A 437 1.43 -27.84 -18.84
CA SER A 437 0.71 -27.21 -17.72
C SER A 437 0.31 -28.20 -16.60
N VAL A 438 0.44 -29.51 -16.86
CA VAL A 438 0.04 -30.59 -15.95
C VAL A 438 1.26 -31.46 -15.67
N ASN A 439 1.50 -31.75 -14.39
CA ASN A 439 2.44 -32.76 -13.98
C ASN A 439 1.76 -34.13 -14.12
N SER A 440 1.90 -34.78 -15.28
CA SER A 440 1.22 -36.05 -15.59
C SER A 440 1.49 -37.12 -14.54
N ASN A 441 2.74 -37.26 -14.07
CA ASN A 441 3.11 -38.19 -13.00
C ASN A 441 2.32 -37.94 -11.71
N GLU A 442 2.13 -36.68 -11.32
CA GLU A 442 1.35 -36.32 -10.12
C GLU A 442 -0.16 -36.49 -10.34
N SER A 443 -0.65 -36.21 -11.54
CA SER A 443 -2.04 -36.49 -11.96
C SER A 443 -2.39 -37.97 -11.77
N TYR A 444 -1.55 -38.86 -12.32
CA TYR A 444 -1.71 -40.30 -12.21
C TYR A 444 -1.57 -40.79 -10.76
N ASN A 445 -0.51 -40.38 -10.06
CA ASN A 445 -0.28 -40.77 -8.67
C ASN A 445 -1.45 -40.38 -7.73
N ARG A 446 -2.01 -39.17 -7.87
CA ARG A 446 -3.17 -38.72 -7.05
C ARG A 446 -4.42 -39.56 -7.25
N HIS A 447 -4.57 -40.18 -8.43
CA HIS A 447 -5.73 -41.00 -8.78
C HIS A 447 -5.48 -42.51 -8.57
N GLY A 448 -4.38 -42.89 -7.90
CA GLY A 448 -4.03 -44.29 -7.64
C GLY A 448 -3.42 -45.04 -8.83
N TRP A 449 -3.06 -44.33 -9.90
CA TRP A 449 -2.35 -44.91 -11.05
C TRP A 449 -0.86 -44.93 -10.70
N ASN A 450 -0.41 -46.05 -10.14
CA ASN A 450 1.01 -46.25 -9.83
C ASN A 450 1.85 -46.14 -11.10
N HIS A 451 2.94 -45.38 -11.00
CA HIS A 451 3.91 -45.16 -12.07
C HIS A 451 4.45 -46.48 -12.63
N VAL A 452 4.19 -46.77 -13.90
CA VAL A 452 4.93 -47.81 -14.64
C VAL A 452 6.18 -47.14 -15.19
N ALA A 453 7.33 -47.42 -14.56
CA ALA A 453 8.62 -46.94 -15.04
C ALA A 453 8.88 -47.51 -16.45
N ASP A 454 9.15 -46.63 -17.40
CA ASP A 454 9.15 -46.95 -18.83
C ASP A 454 10.31 -47.89 -19.22
N GLY A 455 10.09 -48.73 -20.24
CA GLY A 455 11.03 -49.78 -20.62
C GLY A 455 10.43 -50.94 -21.42
N VAL A 456 9.52 -50.66 -22.36
CA VAL A 456 8.95 -51.65 -23.30
C VAL A 456 8.12 -52.76 -22.63
N THR A 457 6.85 -52.50 -22.28
CA THR A 457 5.75 -53.50 -22.41
C THR A 457 4.36 -52.96 -22.02
N SER A 458 3.35 -53.65 -22.55
CA SER A 458 1.91 -53.63 -22.23
C SER A 458 1.48 -53.17 -20.82
N PHE A 459 0.53 -52.24 -20.77
CA PHE A 459 -0.35 -52.02 -19.62
C PHE A 459 -1.10 -53.31 -19.26
N THR A 460 -0.99 -53.79 -18.02
CA THR A 460 -1.75 -54.94 -17.51
C THR A 460 -2.94 -54.50 -16.66
N VAL A 461 -4.13 -55.05 -16.96
CA VAL A 461 -5.46 -54.58 -16.49
C VAL A 461 -5.81 -55.09 -15.08
N SER A 462 -4.81 -55.31 -14.21
CA SER A 462 -4.96 -56.08 -12.97
C SER A 462 -5.39 -55.27 -11.74
N ASN A 463 -5.26 -53.94 -11.72
CA ASN A 463 -5.43 -53.12 -10.51
C ASN A 463 -6.56 -52.06 -10.56
N PHE A 464 -7.53 -52.18 -11.46
CA PHE A 464 -8.66 -51.24 -11.52
C PHE A 464 -9.85 -51.69 -10.68
N SER A 465 -10.40 -50.75 -9.90
CA SER A 465 -11.78 -50.88 -9.42
C SER A 465 -12.76 -50.85 -10.60
N GLU A 466 -13.87 -51.56 -10.46
CA GLU A 466 -14.84 -51.84 -11.54
C GLU A 466 -15.35 -50.58 -12.25
N LYS A 467 -15.36 -49.44 -11.53
CA LYS A 467 -15.82 -48.12 -11.99
C LYS A 467 -14.98 -47.49 -13.12
N TYR A 468 -13.76 -47.96 -13.37
CA TYR A 468 -12.83 -47.35 -14.34
C TYR A 468 -12.56 -48.18 -15.61
N ARG A 469 -13.09 -49.41 -15.72
CA ARG A 469 -12.92 -50.23 -16.94
C ARG A 469 -13.58 -49.61 -18.18
N ALA A 470 -14.75 -48.98 -18.02
CA ALA A 470 -15.51 -48.37 -19.12
C ALA A 470 -14.84 -47.14 -19.77
N SER A 471 -13.75 -46.62 -19.19
CA SER A 471 -13.03 -45.46 -19.73
C SER A 471 -11.93 -45.84 -20.73
N TYR A 472 -11.56 -47.12 -20.82
CA TYR A 472 -10.40 -47.59 -21.60
C TYR A 472 -10.70 -47.94 -23.06
N ASP A 473 -11.97 -48.16 -23.41
CA ASP A 473 -12.41 -48.49 -24.78
C ASP A 473 -12.13 -47.35 -25.80
N TYR A 474 -11.79 -46.15 -25.32
CA TYR A 474 -11.45 -44.99 -26.14
C TYR A 474 -9.96 -44.93 -26.56
N ILE A 475 -9.11 -45.84 -26.07
CA ILE A 475 -7.64 -45.80 -26.31
C ILE A 475 -7.20 -46.88 -27.33
N LEU A 476 -8.09 -47.80 -27.73
CA LEU A 476 -7.83 -48.88 -28.69
C LEU A 476 -8.63 -48.76 -30.00
N ALA A 477 -9.13 -47.56 -30.31
CA ALA A 477 -9.75 -47.18 -31.57
C ALA A 477 -9.15 -45.87 -32.10
#